data_AF-A0A961U4P1-F1
#
_entry.id   AF-A0A961U4P1-F1
#
_cell.length_a   1.000
_cell.length_b   1.000
_cell.length_c   1.000
_cell.angle_alpha   90.00
_cell.angle_beta   90.00
_cell.angle_gamma   90.00
#
_symmetry.space_group_name_H-M   'P 1'
#
loop_
_entity.id
_entity.type
_entity.pdbx_description
1 polymer ?
#
loop_
_entity_poly.entity_id
_entity_poly.type
_entity_poly.pdbx_seq_one_letter_code
_entity_poly.pdbx_strand_id
1 'polypeptide(L)'
;MMRTSVKEMSGASRTWWVTRNLGSVLLELVAGLVMLFLIAPIIVIVVVSFSSANYLSFPPPGFSLRWYVDYLNQPGWVHATILSIWTAACVTVIASILGTAAAIGMVRGRMPAK
;
A
#
# COMPACT_ATOMS: atom_id res chain seq x y z
N MET A 1 -11.37 43.62 26.11
CA MET A 1 -10.95 42.61 27.09
C MET A 1 -11.37 41.23 26.59
N MET A 2 -10.62 40.62 25.64
CA MET A 2 -11.01 39.35 24.99
C MET A 2 -9.80 38.69 24.30
N ARG A 3 -8.75 38.34 25.06
CA ARG A 3 -7.47 37.79 24.54
C ARG A 3 -6.88 36.68 25.45
N THR A 4 -7.69 35.70 25.88
CA THR A 4 -7.17 34.65 26.78
C THR A 4 -7.42 33.20 26.34
N SER A 5 -8.20 32.92 25.30
CA SER A 5 -8.56 31.52 24.98
C SER A 5 -7.54 30.74 24.12
N VAL A 6 -6.46 31.35 23.63
CA VAL A 6 -5.51 30.68 22.70
C VAL A 6 -4.33 30.02 23.44
N LYS A 7 -4.09 30.35 24.71
CA LYS A 7 -2.88 29.90 25.44
C LYS A 7 -3.00 28.48 26.03
N GLU A 8 -4.21 27.94 26.13
CA GLU A 8 -4.51 26.62 26.71
C GLU A 8 -4.28 25.46 25.71
N MET A 9 -4.36 25.70 24.39
CA MET A 9 -4.22 24.65 23.37
C MET A 9 -2.77 24.35 22.95
N SER A 10 -1.77 24.97 23.60
CA SER A 10 -0.35 24.79 23.29
C SER A 10 0.33 23.67 24.12
N GLY A 11 -0.35 23.11 25.12
CA GLY A 11 0.25 22.15 26.08
C GLY A 11 -0.01 20.66 25.78
N ALA A 12 -0.98 20.33 24.92
CA ALA A 12 -1.42 18.94 24.71
C ALA A 12 -0.67 18.20 23.57
N SER A 13 0.35 18.82 22.98
CA SER A 13 1.04 18.30 21.78
C SER A 13 2.37 17.60 22.05
N ARG A 14 2.76 17.34 23.31
CA ARG A 14 4.17 17.02 23.62
C ARG A 14 4.51 15.75 24.40
N THR A 15 3.56 14.86 24.73
CA THR A 15 3.89 13.66 25.54
C THR A 15 3.25 12.34 25.09
N TRP A 16 2.50 12.30 23.98
CA TRP A 16 1.78 11.10 23.51
C TRP A 16 2.66 9.89 23.11
N TRP A 17 3.99 10.05 23.00
CA TRP A 17 4.89 9.01 22.49
C TRP A 17 5.66 8.26 23.59
N VAL A 18 5.57 8.68 24.85
CA VAL A 18 6.58 8.33 25.88
C VAL A 18 6.07 7.32 26.93
N THR A 19 4.77 7.15 27.11
CA THR A 19 4.22 6.04 27.92
C THR A 19 4.18 4.76 27.10
N ARG A 20 5.36 4.20 26.76
CA ARG A 20 5.46 2.87 26.17
C ARG A 20 5.06 1.83 27.23
N ASN A 21 3.82 1.38 27.17
CA ASN A 21 3.37 0.25 27.96
C ASN A 21 3.92 -1.05 27.32
N LEU A 22 4.21 -2.09 28.13
CA LEU A 22 4.65 -3.40 27.63
C LEU A 22 3.73 -3.95 26.52
N GLY A 23 2.43 -3.68 26.62
CA GLY A 23 1.45 -4.05 25.61
C GLY A 23 1.66 -3.35 24.25
N SER A 24 2.02 -2.07 24.23
CA SER A 24 2.27 -1.38 22.95
C SER A 24 3.53 -1.88 22.27
N VAL A 25 4.58 -2.17 23.04
CA VAL A 25 5.83 -2.76 22.53
C VAL A 25 5.59 -4.16 21.97
N LEU A 26 4.80 -4.99 22.65
CA LEU A 26 4.47 -6.34 22.16
C LEU A 26 3.65 -6.26 20.85
N LEU A 27 2.67 -5.35 20.78
CA LEU A 27 1.89 -5.15 19.56
C LEU A 27 2.75 -4.68 18.39
N GLU A 28 3.65 -3.73 18.61
CA GLU A 28 4.62 -3.26 17.61
C GLU A 28 5.52 -4.39 17.11
N LEU A 29 6.04 -5.24 18.01
CA LEU A 29 6.88 -6.38 17.66
C LEU A 29 6.11 -7.42 16.84
N VAL A 30 4.90 -7.78 17.26
CA VAL A 30 4.07 -8.76 16.54
C VAL A 30 3.68 -8.20 15.18
N ALA A 31 3.24 -6.94 15.09
CA ALA A 31 2.93 -6.29 13.82
C ALA A 31 4.15 -6.25 12.89
N GLY A 32 5.34 -5.95 13.43
CA GLY A 32 6.60 -5.98 12.68
C GLY A 32 6.95 -7.37 12.15
N LEU A 33 6.80 -8.42 12.96
CA LEU A 33 7.03 -9.80 12.55
C LEU A 33 6.04 -10.24 11.45
N VAL A 34 4.77 -9.87 11.58
CA VAL A 34 3.75 -10.17 10.56
C VAL A 34 4.08 -9.46 9.25
N MET A 35 4.42 -8.17 9.29
CA MET A 35 4.86 -7.44 8.09
C MET A 35 6.09 -8.10 7.46
N LEU A 36 7.08 -8.47 8.26
CA LEU A 36 8.29 -9.13 7.75
C LEU A 36 7.96 -10.47 7.09
N PHE A 37 7.08 -11.27 7.69
CA PHE A 37 6.59 -12.52 7.11
C PHE A 37 5.86 -12.30 5.77
N LEU A 38 5.03 -11.26 5.66
CA LEU A 38 4.34 -10.92 4.41
C LEU A 38 5.29 -10.41 3.31
N ILE A 39 6.36 -9.70 3.69
CA ILE A 39 7.36 -9.16 2.75
C ILE A 39 8.40 -10.23 2.35
N ALA A 40 8.68 -11.20 3.21
CA ALA A 40 9.66 -12.27 2.95
C ALA A 40 9.51 -12.95 1.56
N PRO A 41 8.32 -13.41 1.11
CA PRO A 41 8.18 -14.00 -0.21
C PRO A 41 8.43 -13.00 -1.35
N ILE A 42 8.14 -11.71 -1.14
CA ILE A 42 8.39 -10.66 -2.13
C ILE A 42 9.91 -10.51 -2.33
N ILE A 43 10.70 -10.54 -1.26
CA ILE A 43 12.18 -10.46 -1.34
C ILE A 43 12.72 -11.62 -2.16
N VAL A 44 12.22 -12.84 -1.95
CA VAL A 44 12.65 -14.03 -2.72
C VAL A 44 12.36 -13.83 -4.22
N ILE A 45 11.16 -13.34 -4.57
CA ILE A 45 10.78 -13.06 -5.96
C ILE A 45 11.70 -12.01 -6.58
N VAL A 46 12.02 -10.94 -5.84
CA VAL A 46 12.92 -9.88 -6.31
C VAL A 46 14.32 -10.43 -6.57
N VAL A 47 14.88 -11.24 -5.67
CA VAL A 47 16.21 -11.83 -5.90
C VAL A 47 16.22 -12.75 -7.12
N VAL A 48 15.16 -13.55 -7.29
CA VAL A 48 15.02 -14.44 -8.45
C VAL A 48 14.80 -13.67 -9.76
N SER A 49 14.11 -12.53 -9.75
CA SER A 49 13.86 -11.73 -10.96
C SER A 49 15.14 -11.17 -11.58
N PHE A 50 16.22 -11.06 -10.80
CA PHE A 50 17.55 -10.68 -11.27
C PHE A 50 18.46 -11.88 -11.63
N SER A 51 17.96 -13.12 -11.63
CA SER A 51 18.76 -14.29 -11.98
C SER A 51 18.93 -14.45 -13.49
N SER A 52 20.13 -14.82 -13.94
CA SER A 52 20.45 -15.18 -15.33
C SER A 52 20.05 -16.60 -15.74
N ALA A 53 19.56 -17.42 -14.79
CA ALA A 53 19.22 -18.81 -15.04
C ALA A 53 17.86 -18.96 -15.75
N ASN A 54 17.77 -19.93 -16.69
CA ASN A 54 16.51 -20.31 -17.37
C ASN A 54 15.57 -21.14 -16.47
N TYR A 55 16.00 -21.46 -15.24
CA TYR A 55 15.30 -22.31 -14.28
C TYR A 55 15.63 -21.83 -12.85
N LEU A 56 14.77 -22.18 -11.87
CA LEU A 56 14.98 -21.90 -10.44
C LEU A 56 16.21 -22.68 -9.93
N SER A 57 17.41 -22.18 -10.20
CA SER A 57 18.67 -22.69 -9.66
C SER A 57 19.24 -21.68 -8.66
N PHE A 58 19.46 -22.17 -7.44
CA PHE A 58 20.20 -21.48 -6.38
C PHE A 58 21.58 -22.14 -6.30
N PRO A 59 22.70 -21.41 -6.45
CA PRO A 59 22.88 -19.95 -6.55
C PRO A 59 22.72 -19.41 -7.99
N PRO A 60 22.21 -18.18 -8.19
CA PRO A 60 22.20 -17.51 -9.49
C PRO A 60 23.64 -17.37 -10.02
N PRO A 61 23.95 -17.83 -11.25
CA PRO A 61 25.30 -17.72 -11.80
C PRO A 61 25.71 -16.27 -12.12
N GLY A 62 24.76 -15.34 -12.18
CA GLY A 62 25.01 -13.90 -12.30
C GLY A 62 23.74 -13.06 -12.26
N PHE A 63 23.89 -11.75 -12.03
CA PHE A 63 22.81 -10.76 -12.15
C PHE A 63 22.47 -10.52 -13.62
N SER A 64 21.19 -10.62 -13.99
CA SER A 64 20.70 -10.37 -15.35
C SER A 64 19.36 -9.65 -15.35
N LEU A 65 19.21 -8.72 -16.30
CA LEU A 65 17.97 -8.01 -16.60
C LEU A 65 17.20 -8.64 -17.77
N ARG A 66 17.61 -9.83 -18.24
CA ARG A 66 17.05 -10.47 -19.43
C ARG A 66 15.53 -10.58 -19.38
N TRP A 67 14.95 -11.01 -18.25
CA TRP A 67 13.50 -11.15 -18.11
C TRP A 67 12.74 -9.82 -18.26
N TYR A 68 13.33 -8.71 -17.81
CA TYR A 68 12.76 -7.38 -18.00
C TYR A 68 12.80 -6.96 -19.48
N VAL A 69 13.92 -7.23 -20.16
CA VAL A 69 14.08 -6.94 -21.59
C VAL A 69 13.15 -7.80 -22.44
N ASP A 70 13.07 -9.10 -22.16
CA ASP A 70 12.18 -10.05 -22.86
C ASP A 70 10.71 -9.65 -22.68
N TYR A 71 10.32 -9.21 -21.48
CA TYR A 71 8.98 -8.70 -21.21
C TYR A 71 8.65 -7.45 -22.04
N LEU A 72 9.57 -6.49 -22.11
CA LEU A 72 9.37 -5.25 -22.88
C LEU A 72 9.37 -5.47 -24.39
N ASN A 73 10.12 -6.47 -24.87
CA ASN A 73 10.18 -6.80 -26.30
C ASN A 73 8.98 -7.63 -26.78
N GLN A 74 8.17 -8.17 -25.87
CA GLN A 74 6.98 -8.93 -26.21
C GLN A 74 5.74 -8.04 -26.20
N PRO A 75 5.21 -7.63 -27.38
CA PRO A 75 4.13 -6.63 -27.46
C PRO A 75 2.84 -7.09 -26.77
N GLY A 76 2.57 -8.40 -26.72
CA GLY A 76 1.40 -8.93 -26.00
C GLY A 76 1.43 -8.65 -24.50
N TRP A 77 2.61 -8.79 -23.87
CA TRP A 77 2.79 -8.52 -22.44
C TRP A 77 2.66 -7.02 -22.13
N VAL A 78 3.31 -6.18 -22.92
CA VAL A 78 3.23 -4.72 -22.76
C VAL A 78 1.81 -4.22 -22.96
N HIS A 79 1.11 -4.70 -24.00
CA HIS A 79 -0.26 -4.29 -24.29
C HIS A 79 -1.22 -4.70 -23.17
N ALA A 80 -1.13 -5.95 -22.67
CA ALA A 80 -1.95 -6.42 -21.57
C ALA A 80 -1.76 -5.58 -20.30
N THR A 81 -0.52 -5.18 -20.00
CA THR A 81 -0.20 -4.32 -18.85
C THR A 81 -0.75 -2.91 -19.01
N ILE A 82 -0.61 -2.30 -20.19
CA ILE A 82 -1.20 -0.98 -20.48
C ILE A 82 -2.73 -1.04 -20.33
N LEU A 83 -3.36 -2.06 -20.89
CA LEU A 83 -4.81 -2.26 -20.77
C LEU A 83 -5.23 -2.42 -19.30
N SER A 84 -4.47 -3.18 -18.51
CA SER A 84 -4.73 -3.36 -17.07
C SER A 84 -4.61 -2.06 -16.29
N ILE A 85 -3.57 -1.26 -16.54
CA ILE A 85 -3.38 0.04 -15.91
C ILE A 85 -4.52 1.00 -16.29
N TRP A 86 -4.86 1.05 -17.58
CA TRP A 86 -5.92 1.90 -18.10
C TRP A 86 -7.28 1.57 -17.47
N THR A 87 -7.65 0.28 -17.48
CA THR A 87 -8.89 -0.20 -16.88
C THR A 87 -8.93 0.04 -15.37
N ALA A 88 -7.84 -0.25 -14.64
CA ALA A 88 -7.74 0.02 -13.21
C ALA A 88 -7.91 1.52 -12.88
N ALA A 89 -7.31 2.41 -13.68
CA ALA A 89 -7.45 3.85 -13.49
C ALA A 89 -8.90 4.31 -13.69
N CYS A 90 -9.54 3.91 -14.79
CA CYS A 90 -10.94 4.23 -15.06
C CYS A 90 -11.87 3.73 -13.96
N VAL A 91 -11.69 2.46 -13.54
CA VAL A 91 -12.50 1.85 -12.48
C VAL A 91 -12.30 2.57 -11.15
N THR A 92 -11.05 2.90 -10.77
CA THR A 92 -10.76 3.61 -9.52
C THR A 92 -11.45 4.97 -9.47
N VAL A 93 -11.41 5.74 -10.55
CA VAL A 93 -12.05 7.06 -10.62
C VAL A 93 -13.57 6.93 -10.52
N ILE A 94 -14.18 6.08 -11.35
CA ILE A 94 -15.64 5.90 -11.38
C ILE A 94 -16.14 5.37 -10.04
N ALA A 95 -15.49 4.34 -9.50
CA ALA A 95 -15.86 3.74 -8.22
C ALA A 95 -15.71 4.73 -7.06
N SER A 96 -14.66 5.56 -7.05
CA SER A 96 -14.46 6.57 -6.00
C SER A 96 -15.54 7.65 -6.04
N ILE A 97 -15.91 8.13 -7.25
CA ILE A 97 -16.97 9.13 -7.42
C ILE A 97 -18.31 8.55 -6.96
N LEU A 98 -18.68 7.38 -7.49
CA LEU A 98 -19.95 6.74 -7.16
C LEU A 98 -20.02 6.33 -5.69
N GLY A 99 -18.94 5.77 -5.14
CA GLY A 99 -18.84 5.40 -3.74
C GLY A 99 -18.96 6.60 -2.80
N THR A 100 -18.30 7.71 -3.13
CA THR A 100 -18.40 8.96 -2.36
C THR A 100 -19.81 9.55 -2.44
N ALA A 101 -20.40 9.60 -3.63
CA ALA A 101 -21.76 10.09 -3.82
C ALA A 101 -22.79 9.22 -3.06
N ALA A 102 -22.66 7.90 -3.12
CA ALA A 102 -23.49 6.96 -2.36
C ALA A 102 -23.32 7.14 -0.85
N ALA A 103 -22.09 7.28 -0.36
CA ALA A 103 -21.83 7.54 1.06
C ALA A 103 -22.48 8.85 1.53
N ILE A 104 -22.39 9.93 0.76
CA ILE A 104 -23.05 11.20 1.06
C ILE A 104 -24.58 11.02 1.05
N GLY A 105 -25.13 10.33 0.05
CA GLY A 105 -26.56 10.03 -0.04
C GLY A 105 -27.08 9.22 1.14
N MET A 106 -26.32 8.24 1.63
CA MET A 106 -26.71 7.44 2.80
C MET A 106 -26.64 8.23 4.11
N VAL A 107 -25.64 9.09 4.28
CA VAL A 107 -25.44 9.85 5.53
C VAL A 107 -26.37 11.05 5.61
N ARG A 108 -26.59 11.76 4.50
CA ARG A 108 -27.32 13.04 4.46
C ARG A 108 -28.66 12.97 3.75
N GLY A 109 -28.91 11.91 2.97
CA GLY A 109 -30.20 11.71 2.32
C GLY A 109 -31.24 11.17 3.29
N ARG A 110 -32.49 11.64 3.14
CA ARG A 110 -33.67 11.05 3.77
C ARG A 110 -34.17 9.94 2.85
N MET A 111 -33.55 8.76 2.94
CA MET A 111 -34.01 7.59 2.19
C MET A 111 -35.24 6.99 2.89
N PRO A 112 -36.33 6.67 2.17
CA PRO A 112 -37.52 6.06 2.75
C PRO A 112 -37.33 4.59 3.16
N ALA A 113 -36.23 3.95 2.76
CA ALA A 113 -35.87 2.57 3.09
C ALA A 113 -34.79 2.48 4.19
N LYS A 114 -35.00 3.20 5.31
CA LYS A 114 -34.17 3.09 6.52
C LYS A 114 -34.88 2.26 7.57
#